data_AF-A0A917W059-F1
#
_entry.id   AF-A0A917W059-F1
#
_cell.length_a   1.000
_cell.length_b   1.000
_cell.length_c   1.000
_cell.angle_alpha   90.00
_cell.angle_beta   90.00
_cell.angle_gamma   90.00
#
_symmetry.space_group_name_H-M   'P 1'
#
loop_
_entity.id
_entity.type
_entity.pdbx_description
1 polymer ?
#
loop_
_entity_poly.entity_id
_entity_poly.type
_entity_poly.pdbx_seq_one_letter_code
_entity_poly.pdbx_strand_id
1 'polypeptide(L)'
;MRFSRGAGEGMRRKILVSACAVLALLVGTVTLVPSAAAANKSPGCVTKAEYKKAEKGMTEAHVKKIFGTNGRREARATSGGYVSEIRSYKTCSKWSAVAISLDEKPHGSPQLTGKSAAWVS
;
A
#
# COMPACT_ATOMS: atom_id res chain seq x y z
N MET A 1 -5.88 28.01 37.56
CA MET A 1 -6.19 28.49 36.20
C MET A 1 -7.01 27.41 35.50
N ARG A 2 -8.15 27.78 34.94
CA ARG A 2 -9.28 26.92 34.52
C ARG A 2 -9.62 27.24 33.06
N PHE A 3 -10.17 26.25 32.34
CA PHE A 3 -10.81 26.28 31.01
C PHE A 3 -9.86 26.35 29.79
N SER A 4 -10.07 25.65 28.67
CA SER A 4 -11.33 25.25 28.04
C SER A 4 -11.27 23.90 27.30
N ARG A 5 -12.31 23.08 27.50
CA ARG A 5 -12.79 22.06 26.56
C ARG A 5 -13.55 22.77 25.43
N GLY A 6 -13.18 22.50 24.18
CA GLY A 6 -14.00 22.86 23.01
C GLY A 6 -14.78 21.65 22.52
N ALA A 7 -16.05 21.57 22.90
CA ALA A 7 -17.05 20.72 22.27
C ALA A 7 -17.62 21.45 21.05
N GLY A 8 -17.53 20.84 19.87
CA GLY A 8 -18.12 21.34 18.64
C GLY A 8 -19.18 20.38 18.13
N GLU A 9 -20.37 20.48 18.74
CA GLU A 9 -21.60 19.83 18.28
C GLU A 9 -22.32 20.79 17.32
N GLY A 10 -22.63 20.34 16.10
CA GLY A 10 -23.10 21.24 15.02
C GLY A 10 -24.03 20.57 14.00
N MET A 11 -25.18 20.11 14.48
CA MET A 11 -26.51 20.26 13.88
C MET A 11 -26.67 20.15 12.34
N ARG A 12 -27.15 18.98 11.91
CA ARG A 12 -28.30 18.73 10.99
C ARG A 12 -28.73 19.90 10.07
N ARG A 13 -28.64 19.68 8.75
CA ARG A 13 -29.58 20.29 7.79
C ARG A 13 -30.22 19.23 6.89
N LYS A 14 -31.52 19.45 6.72
CA LYS A 14 -32.54 18.58 6.16
C LYS A 14 -32.56 18.69 4.63
N ILE A 15 -32.79 17.54 3.99
CA ILE A 15 -33.69 17.30 2.84
C ILE A 15 -33.63 18.32 1.70
N LEU A 16 -33.17 17.86 0.53
CA LEU A 16 -33.88 18.12 -0.73
C LEU A 16 -33.91 16.83 -1.56
N VAL A 17 -35.12 16.26 -1.63
CA VAL A 17 -35.51 15.25 -2.62
C VAL A 17 -35.45 15.94 -3.97
N SER A 18 -34.49 15.57 -4.80
CA SER A 18 -34.40 16.02 -6.19
C SER A 18 -34.70 14.86 -7.12
N ALA A 19 -35.95 14.77 -7.54
CA ALA A 19 -36.37 13.96 -8.67
C ALA A 19 -35.92 14.67 -9.96
N CYS A 20 -34.86 14.17 -10.59
CA CYS A 20 -34.48 14.57 -11.94
C CYS A 20 -34.26 13.32 -12.79
N ALA A 21 -35.25 13.11 -13.68
CA ALA A 21 -35.14 12.58 -15.03
C ALA A 21 -34.04 11.55 -15.31
N VAL A 22 -34.50 10.31 -15.46
CA VAL A 22 -33.84 9.24 -16.20
C VAL A 22 -33.60 9.73 -17.63
N LEU A 23 -32.36 10.10 -17.96
CA LEU A 23 -31.90 10.20 -19.34
C LEU A 23 -30.85 9.10 -19.56
N ALA A 24 -31.27 8.06 -20.26
CA ALA A 24 -30.41 7.00 -20.76
C ALA A 24 -29.46 7.59 -21.81
N LEU A 25 -28.21 7.84 -21.44
CA LEU A 25 -27.10 7.90 -22.38
C LEU A 25 -26.20 6.72 -22.06
N LEU A 26 -26.22 5.75 -22.97
CA LEU A 26 -25.22 4.71 -23.14
C LEU A 26 -23.86 5.36 -23.42
N VAL A 27 -23.24 5.93 -22.39
CA VAL A 27 -21.82 6.23 -22.41
C VAL A 27 -21.15 4.88 -22.17
N GLY A 28 -20.72 4.25 -23.25
CA GLY A 28 -19.89 3.05 -23.20
C GLY A 28 -18.72 3.33 -22.27
N THR A 29 -18.80 2.82 -21.05
CA THR A 29 -17.70 2.83 -20.11
C THR A 29 -16.62 1.96 -20.71
N VAL A 30 -15.68 2.59 -21.41
CA VAL A 30 -14.38 1.99 -21.69
C VAL A 30 -13.76 1.77 -20.32
N THR A 31 -13.98 0.57 -19.77
CA THR A 31 -13.21 0.08 -18.64
C THR A 31 -11.79 -0.04 -19.17
N LEU A 32 -11.00 1.03 -18.98
CA LEU A 32 -9.56 0.95 -18.96
C LEU A 32 -9.23 0.02 -17.80
N VAL A 33 -9.29 -1.29 -18.04
CA VAL A 33 -8.74 -2.29 -17.16
C VAL A 33 -7.25 -1.97 -17.16
N PRO A 34 -6.68 -1.41 -16.07
CA PRO A 34 -5.24 -1.27 -16.01
C PRO A 34 -4.70 -2.67 -16.17
N SER A 35 -3.93 -2.88 -17.25
CA SER A 35 -3.34 -4.19 -17.54
C SER A 35 -2.45 -4.55 -16.36
N ALA A 36 -3.00 -5.33 -15.43
CA ALA A 36 -2.29 -5.87 -14.28
C ALA A 36 -1.16 -6.83 -14.71
N ALA A 37 -1.05 -7.12 -16.02
CA ALA A 37 0.03 -7.86 -16.64
C ALA A 37 1.40 -7.17 -16.57
N ALA A 38 1.50 -5.95 -16.03
CA ALA A 38 2.79 -5.29 -15.78
C ALA A 38 3.41 -5.59 -14.40
N ALA A 39 2.71 -6.27 -13.47
CA ALA A 39 3.23 -6.51 -12.12
C ALA A 39 4.15 -7.73 -11.98
N ASN A 40 4.31 -8.53 -13.04
CA ASN A 40 5.11 -9.77 -13.01
C ASN A 40 6.00 -9.92 -14.25
N LYS A 41 6.46 -8.82 -14.86
CA LYS A 41 7.34 -8.92 -16.04
C LYS A 41 8.78 -9.35 -15.68
N SER A 42 9.13 -9.39 -14.40
CA SER A 42 10.47 -9.75 -13.93
C SER A 42 10.40 -10.65 -12.69
N PRO A 43 10.05 -11.94 -12.84
CA PRO A 43 9.99 -12.84 -11.69
C PRO A 43 11.36 -12.92 -11.01
N GLY A 44 11.37 -12.59 -9.71
CA GLY A 44 12.57 -12.73 -8.86
C GLY A 44 13.46 -11.50 -8.74
N CYS A 45 13.16 -10.38 -9.41
CA CYS A 45 13.88 -9.12 -9.20
C CYS A 45 12.94 -7.92 -9.20
N VAL A 46 13.25 -6.89 -8.40
CA VAL A 46 12.46 -5.67 -8.25
C VAL A 46 13.02 -4.54 -9.11
N THR A 47 12.15 -3.92 -9.90
CA THR A 47 12.45 -2.72 -10.70
C THR A 47 12.18 -1.44 -9.91
N LYS A 48 12.76 -0.31 -10.37
CA LYS A 48 12.46 1.03 -9.81
C LYS A 48 10.96 1.36 -9.88
N ALA A 49 10.27 0.92 -10.94
CA ALA A 49 8.85 1.19 -11.14
C ALA A 49 7.97 0.42 -10.14
N GLU A 50 8.26 -0.85 -9.90
CA GLU A 50 7.56 -1.67 -8.90
C GLU A 50 7.82 -1.14 -7.48
N TYR A 51 9.07 -0.79 -7.15
CA TYR A 51 9.41 -0.18 -5.87
C TYR A 51 8.63 1.12 -5.58
N LYS A 52 8.40 1.94 -6.61
CA LYS A 52 7.60 3.17 -6.49
C LYS A 52 6.12 2.89 -6.18
N LYS A 53 5.57 1.79 -6.71
CA LYS A 53 4.17 1.39 -6.47
C LYS A 53 3.92 0.85 -5.06
N ALA A 54 4.94 0.33 -4.37
CA ALA A 54 4.78 -0.13 -2.99
C ALA A 54 4.73 1.07 -2.02
N GLU A 55 3.62 1.27 -1.33
CA GLU A 55 3.41 2.41 -0.44
C GLU A 55 3.20 1.98 1.01
N LYS A 56 3.52 2.87 1.95
CA LYS A 56 3.32 2.61 3.38
C LYS A 56 1.85 2.28 3.66
N GLY A 57 1.61 1.33 4.55
CA GLY A 57 0.28 0.81 4.89
C GLY A 57 -0.21 -0.32 3.97
N MET A 58 0.46 -0.59 2.84
CA MET A 58 0.13 -1.77 2.03
C MET A 58 0.41 -3.06 2.80
N THR A 59 -0.46 -4.06 2.63
CA THR A 59 -0.25 -5.39 3.23
C THR A 59 0.92 -6.12 2.56
N GLU A 60 1.59 -7.01 3.28
CA GLU A 60 2.66 -7.86 2.71
C GLU A 60 2.18 -8.59 1.44
N ALA A 61 0.95 -9.10 1.44
CA ALA A 61 0.37 -9.78 0.28
C ALA A 61 0.29 -8.86 -0.95
N HIS A 62 -0.06 -7.58 -0.76
CA HIS A 62 -0.11 -6.62 -1.86
C HIS A 62 1.31 -6.26 -2.34
N VAL A 63 2.25 -6.02 -1.43
CA VAL A 63 3.66 -5.75 -1.77
C VAL A 63 4.25 -6.92 -2.55
N LYS A 64 4.02 -8.16 -2.11
CA LYS A 64 4.42 -9.39 -2.82
C LYS A 64 3.85 -9.45 -4.23
N LYS A 65 2.59 -9.04 -4.42
CA LYS A 65 1.95 -9.00 -5.73
C LYS A 65 2.58 -7.94 -6.65
N ILE A 66 3.00 -6.80 -6.10
CA ILE A 66 3.68 -5.73 -6.85
C ILE A 66 5.10 -6.14 -7.25
N PHE A 67 5.83 -6.80 -6.34
CA PHE A 67 7.22 -7.18 -6.55
C PHE A 67 7.38 -8.52 -7.30
N GLY A 68 6.32 -9.33 -7.39
CA GLY A 68 6.38 -10.65 -7.99
C GLY A 68 7.29 -11.65 -7.27
N THR A 69 7.65 -11.37 -6.00
CA THR A 69 8.53 -12.23 -5.19
C THR A 69 8.26 -12.03 -3.69
N ASN A 70 8.60 -13.04 -2.88
CA ASN A 70 8.52 -12.95 -1.42
C ASN A 70 9.67 -12.11 -0.82
N GLY A 71 10.79 -11.96 -1.56
CA GLY A 71 12.04 -11.44 -0.99
C GLY A 71 12.71 -12.44 -0.06
N ARG A 72 13.77 -12.00 0.62
CA ARG A 72 14.47 -12.73 1.67
C ARG A 72 14.20 -12.05 3.01
N ARG A 73 13.82 -12.83 4.02
CA ARG A 73 13.72 -12.34 5.40
C ARG A 73 15.13 -12.18 5.99
N GLU A 74 15.45 -10.96 6.42
CA GLU A 74 16.76 -10.64 7.03
C GLU A 74 16.66 -10.63 8.55
N ALA A 75 15.58 -10.06 9.10
CA ALA A 75 15.35 -10.01 10.53
C ALA A 75 13.86 -10.13 10.84
N ARG A 76 13.54 -10.70 12.00
CA ARG A 76 12.19 -10.72 12.56
C ARG A 76 12.29 -10.65 14.08
N ALA A 77 11.58 -9.71 14.67
CA ALA A 77 11.49 -9.52 16.11
C ALA A 77 10.03 -9.55 16.55
N THR A 78 9.78 -10.00 17.78
CA THR A 78 8.44 -10.02 18.37
C THR A 78 8.50 -9.45 19.77
N SER A 79 7.61 -8.51 20.10
CA SER A 79 7.54 -7.87 21.41
C SER A 79 6.11 -7.45 21.73
N GLY A 80 5.57 -7.88 22.87
CA GLY A 80 4.21 -7.50 23.31
C GLY A 80 3.10 -7.83 22.30
N GLY A 81 3.26 -8.90 21.52
CA GLY A 81 2.33 -9.29 20.45
C GLY A 81 2.47 -8.51 19.14
N TYR A 82 3.40 -7.54 19.06
CA TYR A 82 3.80 -6.90 17.81
C TYR A 82 4.92 -7.70 17.15
N VAL A 83 4.87 -7.83 15.84
CA VAL A 83 5.96 -8.41 15.05
C VAL A 83 6.54 -7.33 14.13
N SER A 84 7.85 -7.19 14.12
CA SER A 84 8.56 -6.37 13.13
C SER A 84 9.46 -7.28 12.29
N GLU A 85 9.39 -7.15 10.96
CA GLU A 85 10.11 -7.99 10.00
C GLU A 85 10.79 -7.12 8.96
N ILE A 86 12.08 -7.36 8.71
CA ILE A 86 12.84 -6.73 7.62
C ILE A 86 13.02 -7.75 6.50
N ARG A 87 12.67 -7.35 5.28
CA ARG A 87 12.92 -8.13 4.07
C ARG A 87 13.79 -7.39 3.08
N SER A 88 14.72 -8.11 2.47
CA SER A 88 15.51 -7.65 1.33
C SER A 88 14.99 -8.25 0.03
N TYR A 89 15.20 -7.53 -1.07
CA TYR A 89 14.81 -7.94 -2.41
C TYR A 89 15.99 -7.76 -3.36
N LYS A 90 16.20 -8.77 -4.21
CA LYS A 90 17.09 -8.62 -5.36
C LYS A 90 16.47 -7.60 -6.31
N THR A 91 17.26 -6.66 -6.78
CA THR A 91 16.85 -5.76 -7.86
C THR A 91 17.29 -6.32 -9.20
N CYS A 92 16.67 -5.86 -10.29
CA CYS A 92 17.08 -6.27 -11.63
C CYS A 92 18.43 -5.68 -12.08
N SER A 93 19.03 -4.78 -11.30
CA SER A 93 20.41 -4.30 -11.46
C SER A 93 21.34 -5.05 -10.50
N LYS A 94 22.57 -5.35 -10.96
CA LYS A 94 23.57 -6.15 -10.23
C LYS A 94 24.06 -5.49 -8.93
N TRP A 95 24.11 -4.16 -8.89
CA TRP A 95 24.68 -3.39 -7.79
C TRP A 95 23.64 -2.63 -6.97
N SER A 96 22.36 -2.93 -7.19
CA SER A 96 21.26 -2.28 -6.48
C SER A 96 20.63 -3.21 -5.44
N ALA A 97 19.98 -2.63 -4.44
CA ALA A 97 19.32 -3.37 -3.38
C ALA A 97 18.06 -2.64 -2.92
N VAL A 98 17.04 -3.42 -2.53
CA VAL A 98 15.79 -2.91 -1.95
C VAL A 98 15.55 -3.63 -0.64
N ALA A 99 15.12 -2.90 0.38
CA ALA A 99 14.66 -3.47 1.64
C ALA A 99 13.35 -2.82 2.07
N ILE A 100 12.53 -3.58 2.79
CA ILE A 100 11.29 -3.11 3.40
C ILE A 100 11.23 -3.54 4.87
N SER A 101 10.50 -2.76 5.64
CA SER A 101 10.11 -3.07 7.01
C SER A 101 8.61 -3.30 7.05
N LEU A 102 8.22 -4.42 7.61
CA LEU A 102 6.84 -4.83 7.84
C LEU A 102 6.59 -4.84 9.34
N ASP A 103 5.49 -4.22 9.78
CA ASP A 103 5.03 -4.36 11.16
C ASP A 103 3.64 -5.01 11.17
N GLU A 104 3.46 -5.94 12.10
CA GLU A 104 2.20 -6.62 12.38
C GLU A 104 1.78 -6.25 13.81
N LYS A 105 0.56 -5.73 13.93
CA LYS A 105 -0.06 -5.48 15.24
C LYS A 105 -0.70 -6.78 15.75
N PRO A 106 -0.97 -6.92 17.06
CA PRO A 106 -1.77 -8.03 17.57
C PRO A 106 -3.08 -8.16 16.79
N HIS A 107 -3.36 -9.35 16.24
CA HIS A 107 -4.53 -9.64 15.40
C HIS A 107 -4.62 -8.86 14.06
N GLY A 108 -3.55 -8.19 13.65
CA GLY A 108 -3.45 -7.49 12.37
C GLY A 108 -2.75 -8.33 11.30
N SER A 109 -2.77 -7.84 10.06
CA SER A 109 -1.90 -8.34 9.00
C SER A 109 -0.60 -7.52 8.95
N PRO A 110 0.53 -8.10 8.52
CA PRO A 110 1.77 -7.36 8.32
C PRO A 110 1.56 -6.26 7.27
N GLN A 111 1.96 -5.03 7.62
CA GLN A 111 1.85 -3.86 6.75
C GLN A 111 3.22 -3.20 6.55
N LEU A 112 3.43 -2.65 5.37
CA LEU A 112 4.63 -1.90 5.01
C LEU A 112 4.73 -0.61 5.85
N THR A 113 5.71 -0.53 6.74
CA THR A 113 5.93 0.67 7.57
C THR A 113 7.14 1.48 7.11
N GLY A 114 8.13 0.80 6.53
CA GLY A 114 9.35 1.40 5.99
C GLY A 114 9.77 0.78 4.66
N LYS A 115 10.44 1.58 3.82
CA LYS A 115 11.10 1.08 2.60
C LYS A 115 12.36 1.90 2.33
N SER A 116 13.38 1.24 1.82
CA SER A 116 14.65 1.84 1.40
C SER A 116 15.17 1.16 0.15
N ALA A 117 15.90 1.90 -0.67
CA ALA A 117 16.53 1.36 -1.87
C ALA A 117 17.83 2.08 -2.16
N ALA A 118 18.85 1.33 -2.57
CA ALA A 118 20.09 1.84 -3.14
C ALA A 118 20.10 1.47 -4.62
N TRP A 119 20.11 2.48 -5.49
CA TRP A 119 20.16 2.30 -6.94
C TRP A 119 21.49 2.79 -7.46
N VAL A 120 22.22 1.91 -8.14
CA VAL A 120 23.43 2.26 -8.88
C VAL A 120 23.05 2.31 -10.36
N SER A 121 23.29 3.47 -10.96
CA SER A 121 23.01 3.75 -12.38
C SER A 121 24.18 3.37 -13.26
#